data_AF-A0A970GIA1-F1
#
_entry.id   AF-A0A970GIA1-F1
#
_cell.length_a   1.000
_cell.length_b   1.000
_cell.length_c   1.000
_cell.angle_alpha   90.00
_cell.angle_beta   90.00
_cell.angle_gamma   90.00
#
_symmetry.space_group_name_H-M   'P 1'
#
loop_
_entity.id
_entity.type
_entity.pdbx_description
1 polymer ?
#
loop_
_entity_poly.entity_id
_entity_poly.type
_entity_poly.pdbx_seq_one_letter_code
_entity_poly.pdbx_strand_id
1 'polypeptide(L)' 'MADWTLPERQIVTLAEQSFPPNNPAHRLVTFLNKTLKAHGYIFGLSRDEQGNEVWTIYQLMETKREE' A
#
# COMPACT_ATOMS: atom_id res chain seq x y z
N MET A 1 16.82 35.83 1.46
CA MET A 1 16.61 34.74 2.43
C MET A 1 15.75 33.70 1.71
N ALA A 2 16.32 32.53 1.39
CA ALA A 2 15.56 31.47 0.73
C ALA A 2 14.74 30.74 1.79
N ASP A 3 13.42 30.77 1.62
CA ASP A 3 12.45 30.15 2.51
C ASP A 3 12.47 28.63 2.26
N TRP A 4 13.23 27.88 3.07
CA TRP A 4 13.31 26.42 2.99
C TRP A 4 12.14 25.80 3.76
N THR A 5 10.92 26.03 3.28
CA THR A 5 9.79 25.22 3.73
C THR A 5 9.96 23.82 3.13
N LEU A 6 10.38 22.87 3.98
CA LEU A 6 10.31 21.45 3.66
C LEU A 6 8.89 21.17 3.14
N PRO A 7 8.73 20.48 2.00
CA PRO A 7 7.39 20.20 1.50
C PRO A 7 6.64 19.46 2.60
N GLU A 8 5.56 20.07 3.10
CA GLU A 8 4.60 19.36 3.94
C GLU A 8 4.34 18.04 3.26
N ARG A 9 4.69 16.93 3.91
CA ARG A 9 4.40 15.60 3.39
C ARG A 9 2.89 15.51 3.29
N GLN A 10 2.34 15.83 2.12
CA GLN A 10 0.92 15.71 1.87
C GLN A 10 0.58 14.22 1.97
N ILE A 11 -0.07 13.86 3.07
CA ILE A 11 -0.63 12.53 3.24
C ILE A 11 -1.86 12.48 2.33
N VAL A 12 -1.71 11.87 1.16
CA VAL A 12 -2.81 11.69 0.22
C VAL A 12 -3.52 10.39 0.56
N THR A 13 -4.81 10.48 0.91
CA THR A 13 -5.65 9.29 1.07
C THR A 13 -5.86 8.64 -0.29
N LEU A 14 -5.27 7.47 -0.50
CA LEU A 14 -5.40 6.72 -1.76
C LEU A 14 -6.75 6.00 -1.86
N ALA A 15 -7.28 5.49 -0.75
CA ALA A 15 -8.66 5.03 -0.62
C ALA A 15 -9.08 4.87 0.84
N GLU A 16 -10.38 4.89 1.09
CA GLU A 16 -10.99 4.67 2.39
C GLU A 16 -12.15 3.67 2.27
N GLN A 17 -12.21 2.70 3.17
CA GLN A 17 -13.34 1.77 3.28
C GLN A 17 -13.49 1.31 4.73
N SER A 18 -14.71 1.39 5.26
CA SER A 18 -15.03 0.88 6.59
C SER A 18 -15.37 -0.62 6.55
N PHE A 19 -14.83 -1.38 7.50
CA PHE A 19 -15.13 -2.79 7.67
C PHE A 19 -15.71 -3.04 9.07
N PRO A 20 -16.72 -3.92 9.22
CA PRO A 20 -17.18 -4.36 10.55
C PRO A 20 -16.06 -5.11 11.31
N PRO A 21 -16.08 -5.11 12.66
CA PRO A 21 -15.02 -5.69 13.49
C PRO A 21 -14.80 -7.20 13.26
N ASN A 22 -15.81 -7.92 12.78
CA ASN A 22 -15.73 -9.35 12.47
C ASN A 22 -15.44 -9.62 10.98
N ASN A 23 -14.90 -8.65 10.25
CA ASN A 23 -14.65 -8.83 8.83
C ASN A 23 -13.36 -9.63 8.58
N PRO A 24 -13.40 -10.67 7.74
CA PRO A 24 -12.22 -11.46 7.45
C PRO A 24 -11.14 -10.65 6.69
N ALA A 25 -9.88 -10.79 7.12
CA ALA A 25 -8.71 -10.06 6.61
C ALA A 25 -8.56 -10.05 5.08
N HIS A 26 -9.02 -11.10 4.39
CA HIS A 26 -8.98 -11.19 2.93
C HIS A 26 -9.72 -10.04 2.22
N ARG A 27 -10.78 -9.47 2.82
CA ARG A 27 -11.52 -8.34 2.21
C ARG A 27 -10.70 -7.06 2.25
N LEU A 28 -10.00 -6.81 3.36
CA LEU A 28 -9.08 -5.70 3.48
C LEU A 28 -7.92 -5.84 2.50
N VAL A 29 -7.32 -7.04 2.41
CA VAL A 29 -6.26 -7.35 1.44
C VAL A 29 -6.73 -7.10 0.00
N THR A 30 -7.96 -7.51 -0.34
CA THR A 30 -8.52 -7.31 -1.68
C THR A 30 -8.74 -5.83 -1.98
N PHE A 31 -9.27 -5.07 -1.02
CA PHE A 31 -9.47 -3.64 -1.15
C PHE A 31 -8.13 -2.92 -1.34
N LEU A 32 -7.17 -3.17 -0.46
CA LEU A 32 -5.84 -2.58 -0.52
C LEU A 32 -5.14 -2.90 -1.84
N ASN A 33 -5.18 -4.16 -2.30
CA ASN A 33 -4.58 -4.54 -3.57
C ASN A 33 -5.21 -3.83 -4.78
N LYS A 34 -6.54 -3.67 -4.81
CA LYS A 34 -7.22 -2.95 -5.91
C LYS A 34 -6.79 -1.48 -5.96
N THR A 35 -6.83 -0.80 -4.82
CA THR A 35 -6.45 0.61 -4.72
C THR A 35 -4.98 0.80 -5.05
N LEU A 36 -4.10 0.08 -4.34
CA LEU A 36 -2.66 0.26 -4.44
C LEU A 36 -2.15 -0.06 -5.85
N LYS A 37 -2.72 -1.06 -6.53
CA LYS A 37 -2.31 -1.43 -7.90
C LYS A 37 -2.52 -0.29 -8.89
N ALA A 38 -3.58 0.50 -8.73
CA ALA A 38 -3.82 1.68 -9.57
C ALA A 38 -2.74 2.77 -9.40
N HIS A 39 -2.01 2.75 -8.28
CA HIS A 39 -0.93 3.67 -7.96
C HIS A 39 0.47 3.04 -8.08
N GLY A 40 0.57 1.85 -8.69
CA GLY A 40 1.86 1.16 -8.84
C GLY A 40 2.36 0.51 -7.55
N TYR A 41 1.47 0.14 -6.62
CA TYR A 41 1.81 -0.57 -5.39
C TYR A 41 1.04 -1.90 -5.29
N ILE A 42 1.58 -2.89 -4.57
CA ILE A 42 0.92 -4.19 -4.34
C ILE A 42 0.95 -4.51 -2.85
N PHE A 43 -0.14 -5.05 -2.33
CA PHE A 43 -0.25 -5.48 -0.95
C PHE A 43 -0.09 -7.01 -0.82
N GLY A 44 0.87 -7.46 -0.04
CA GLY A 44 1.11 -8.88 0.28
C GLY A 44 0.71 -9.22 1.70
N LEU A 45 0.12 -10.41 1.86
CA LEU A 45 -0.09 -11.07 3.15
C LEU A 45 0.63 -12.41 3.11
N SER A 46 1.58 -12.62 4.01
CA SER A 46 2.29 -13.88 4.17
C SER A 46 2.30 -14.30 5.64
N ARG A 47 2.81 -15.50 5.92
CA ARG A 47 3.15 -15.93 7.28
C ARG A 47 4.65 -16.11 7.39
N ASP A 48 5.23 -15.68 8.51
CA ASP A 48 6.62 -15.96 8.81
C ASP A 48 6.81 -17.42 9.31
N GLU A 49 8.07 -17.80 9.56
CA GLU A 49 8.45 -19.12 10.06
C GLU A 49 7.87 -19.43 11.46
N GLN A 50 7.44 -18.40 12.19
CA GLN A 50 6.86 -18.49 13.53
C GLN A 50 5.33 -18.51 13.49
N GLY A 51 4.73 -18.39 12.29
CA GLY A 51 3.29 -18.39 12.06
C GLY A 51 2.62 -17.03 12.25
N ASN A 52 3.38 -15.95 12.45
CA ASN A 52 2.82 -14.60 12.53
C ASN A 52 2.43 -14.10 11.14
N GLU A 53 1.35 -13.33 11.05
CA GLU A 53 0.95 -12.68 9.81
C GLU A 53 1.84 -11.48 9.50
N VAL A 54 2.43 -11.47 8.31
CA VAL A 54 3.31 -10.40 7.81
C VAL A 54 2.61 -9.65 6.69
N TRP A 55 2.58 -8.32 6.83
CA TRP A 55 1.88 -7.40 5.95
C TRP A 55 2.93 -6.59 5.19
N THR A 56 2.94 -6.68 3.86
CA THR A 56 4.00 -6.08 3.03
C THR A 56 3.41 -5.22 1.93
N ILE A 57 3.99 -4.05 1.67
CA ILE A 57 3.66 -3.20 0.52
C ILE A 57 4.85 -3.19 -0.43
N TYR A 58 4.63 -3.61 -1.67
CA TYR A 58 5.60 -3.58 -2.75
C TYR A 58 5.33 -2.39 -3.66
N GLN A 59 6.37 -1.80 -4.23
CA GLN A 59 6.24 -0.83 -5.32
C GLN A 59 6.58 -1.51 -6.64
N LEU A 60 5.68 -1.42 -7.61
CA LEU A 60 5.91 -1.82 -9.00
C LEU A 60 6.84 -0.79 -9.63
N MET A 61 8.09 -1.18 -9.87
CA MET A 61 8.99 -0.41 -10.71
C MET A 61 8.82 -0.89 -12.15
N GLU A 62 8.28 -0.05 -13.03
CA GLU A 62 8.31 -0.33 -14.46
C GLU A 62 9.75 -0.22 -14.94
N THR A 63 10.35 -1.36 -15.32
CA THR A 63 11.60 -1.34 -16.07
C THR A 63 11.30 -0.74 -17.44
N LYS A 64 11.61 0.54 -17.65
CA LYS A 64 11.65 1.10 -19.00
C LYS A 64 12.64 0.25 -19.81
N ARG A 65 12.14 -0.54 -20.75
CA ARG A 65 12.99 -1.06 -21.83
C ARG A 65 13.24 0.14 -22.74
N GLU A 66 14.47 0.63 -22.72
CA GLU A 66 14.99 1.48 -23.78
C GLU A 66 15.11 0.58 -25.03
N GLU A 67 14.31 0.87 -26.05
CA GLU A 67 14.51 0.39 -27.42
C GLU A 67 15.36 1.41 -28.20
#